data_AF-A0AAN5CL32-F1
#
_entry.id   AF-A0AAN5CL32-F1
#
_cell.length_a   1.000
_cell.length_b   1.000
_cell.length_c   1.000
_cell.angle_alpha   90.00
_cell.angle_beta   90.00
_cell.angle_gamma   90.00
#
_symmetry.space_group_name_H-M   'P 1'
#
loop_
_entity.id
_entity.type
_entity.pdbx_description
1 polymer ?
#
loop_
_entity_poly.entity_id
_entity_poly.type
_entity_poly.pdbx_seq_one_letter_code
_entity_poly.pdbx_strand_id
1 'polypeptide(L)'
;EEGQYELSLAYQVERAMYAVAIILGIIASVHTVLKFRRCINTYAQDVAARLLSYKISLSVADGLILFVYAPTQLVWITTFWWYGGEMLCRLSKFIATFAFYLTANMQVLIAFDRLITMSHITEVHAKGSVDYNNRIFLCFAWVLAIVCSLPQLFIFKIVHHNGHPQCSSIW
;
A
#
# COMPACT_ATOMS: atom_id res chain seq x y z
N GLU A 1 6.74 20.24 32.82
CA GLU A 1 5.30 20.03 32.58
C GLU A 1 4.92 20.16 31.10
N GLU A 2 5.44 21.13 30.34
CA GLU A 2 5.17 21.29 28.88
C GLU A 2 5.34 20.00 28.04
N GLY A 3 6.42 19.23 28.23
CA GLY A 3 6.65 18.00 27.43
C GLY A 3 5.65 16.87 27.66
N GLN A 4 4.93 16.85 28.79
CA GLN A 4 3.95 15.80 29.11
C GLN A 4 2.60 16.04 28.44
N TYR A 5 2.25 17.32 28.19
CA TYR A 5 1.05 17.71 27.43
C TYR A 5 1.23 17.48 25.93
N GLU A 6 2.40 17.80 25.38
CA GLU A 6 2.73 17.57 23.96
C GLU A 6 2.65 16.08 23.58
N LEU A 7 3.18 15.19 24.43
CA LEU A 7 3.14 13.74 24.19
C LEU A 7 1.70 13.19 24.24
N SER A 8 0.88 13.70 25.16
CA SER A 8 -0.54 13.31 25.29
C SER A 8 -1.37 13.80 24.09
N LEU A 9 -1.11 15.01 23.60
CA LEU A 9 -1.80 15.55 22.43
C LEU A 9 -1.41 14.76 21.17
N ALA A 10 -0.12 14.54 20.95
CA ALA A 10 0.38 13.76 19.82
C ALA A 10 -0.24 12.35 19.79
N TYR A 11 -0.29 11.68 20.93
CA TYR A 11 -0.91 10.37 21.08
C TYR A 11 -2.42 10.39 20.76
N GLN A 12 -3.16 11.39 21.24
CA GLN A 12 -4.59 11.52 20.93
C GLN A 12 -4.83 11.76 19.44
N VAL A 13 -4.01 12.61 18.81
CA VAL A 13 -4.08 12.89 17.39
C VAL A 13 -3.76 11.65 16.57
N GLU A 14 -2.70 10.92 16.89
CA GLU A 14 -2.31 9.70 16.17
C GLU A 14 -3.41 8.62 16.25
N ARG A 15 -3.96 8.40 17.44
CA ARG A 15 -5.07 7.46 17.64
C ARG A 15 -6.32 7.87 16.85
N ALA A 16 -6.66 9.16 16.84
CA ALA A 16 -7.79 9.68 16.08
C ALA A 16 -7.57 9.53 14.56
N MET A 17 -6.36 9.83 14.08
CA MET A 17 -5.99 9.66 12.66
C MET A 17 -6.16 8.20 12.20
N TYR A 18 -5.64 7.23 12.97
CA TYR A 18 -5.81 5.82 12.63
C TYR A 18 -7.27 5.35 12.67
N ALA A 19 -8.04 5.78 13.67
CA ALA A 19 -9.45 5.44 13.77
C ALA A 19 -10.26 5.98 12.58
N VAL A 20 -10.04 7.25 12.21
CA VAL A 20 -10.68 7.87 11.05
C VAL A 20 -10.23 7.19 9.75
N ALA A 21 -8.94 6.88 9.60
CA ALA A 21 -8.41 6.20 8.43
C ALA A 21 -9.03 4.81 8.23
N ILE A 22 -9.25 4.05 9.31
CA ILE A 22 -9.91 2.74 9.25
C ILE A 22 -11.37 2.90 8.81
N ILE A 23 -12.13 3.83 9.39
CA ILE A 23 -13.54 4.05 9.04
C ILE A 23 -13.67 4.46 7.57
N LEU A 24 -12.95 5.50 7.16
CA LEU A 24 -12.95 5.97 5.77
C LEU A 24 -12.43 4.90 4.81
N GLY A 25 -11.42 4.15 5.23
CA GLY A 25 -10.82 3.06 4.47
C GLY A 25 -11.79 1.91 4.23
N ILE A 26 -12.60 1.52 5.22
CA ILE A 26 -13.65 0.50 5.07
C ILE A 26 -14.70 0.98 4.07
N ILE A 27 -15.18 2.22 4.22
CA ILE A 27 -16.18 2.81 3.31
C ILE A 27 -15.63 2.85 1.88
N ALA A 28 -14.41 3.37 1.69
CA ALA A 28 -13.75 3.45 0.39
C ALA A 28 -13.50 2.07 -0.23
N SER A 29 -13.10 1.08 0.56
CA SER A 29 -12.90 -0.30 0.10
C SER A 29 -14.21 -0.93 -0.36
N VAL A 30 -15.29 -0.78 0.41
CA VAL A 30 -16.62 -1.27 0.03
C VAL A 30 -17.12 -0.60 -1.25
N HIS A 31 -17.00 0.73 -1.36
CA HIS A 31 -17.36 1.46 -2.57
C HIS A 31 -16.54 1.02 -3.79
N THR A 32 -15.23 0.83 -3.61
CA THR A 32 -14.32 0.40 -4.66
C THR A 32 -14.68 -0.99 -5.13
N VAL A 33 -14.87 -1.96 -4.23
CA VAL A 33 -15.26 -3.34 -4.58
C VAL A 33 -16.63 -3.39 -5.25
N LEU A 34 -17.63 -2.65 -4.77
CA LEU A 34 -18.97 -2.64 -5.38
C LEU A 34 -18.94 -2.04 -6.79
N LYS A 35 -18.29 -0.89 -6.97
CA LYS A 35 -18.14 -0.24 -8.28
C LYS A 35 -17.33 -1.12 -9.23
N PHE A 36 -16.29 -1.74 -8.72
CA PHE A 36 -15.41 -2.63 -9.45
C PHE A 36 -16.13 -3.91 -9.91
N ARG A 37 -16.92 -4.54 -9.04
CA ARG A 37 -17.77 -5.70 -9.39
C ARG A 37 -18.80 -5.34 -10.46
N ARG A 38 -19.42 -4.16 -10.37
CA ARG A 38 -20.34 -3.68 -11.41
C ARG A 38 -19.62 -3.42 -12.74
N CYS A 39 -18.46 -2.78 -12.72
CA CYS A 39 -17.67 -2.54 -13.93
C CYS A 39 -17.19 -3.84 -14.57
N ILE A 40 -16.71 -4.83 -13.81
CA ILE A 40 -16.36 -6.15 -14.36
C ILE A 40 -17.58 -6.82 -15.00
N ASN A 41 -18.74 -6.73 -14.36
CA ASN A 41 -19.96 -7.36 -14.86
C ASN A 41 -20.55 -6.67 -16.11
N THR A 42 -20.24 -5.38 -16.33
CA THR A 42 -20.81 -4.58 -17.42
C THR A 42 -19.80 -4.26 -18.55
N TYR A 43 -18.50 -4.31 -18.29
CA TYR A 43 -17.46 -3.73 -19.16
C TYR A 43 -16.44 -4.77 -19.63
N ALA A 44 -16.89 -5.68 -20.49
CA ALA A 44 -16.03 -6.54 -21.31
C ALA A 44 -15.46 -5.76 -22.50
N GLN A 45 -14.62 -4.75 -22.26
CA GLN A 45 -13.83 -4.09 -23.30
C GLN A 45 -12.33 -4.16 -22.97
N ASP A 46 -11.56 -4.75 -23.89
CA ASP A 46 -10.14 -5.13 -23.76
C ASP A 46 -9.17 -4.03 -23.29
N VAL A 47 -9.45 -2.74 -23.58
CA VAL A 47 -8.58 -1.62 -23.17
C VAL A 47 -8.75 -1.28 -21.69
N ALA A 48 -9.95 -1.47 -21.14
CA ALA A 48 -10.22 -1.23 -19.72
C ALA A 48 -9.52 -2.27 -18.83
N ALA A 49 -9.28 -3.49 -19.33
CA ALA A 49 -8.68 -4.59 -18.56
C ALA A 49 -7.21 -4.35 -18.16
N ARG A 50 -6.44 -3.62 -18.98
CA ARG A 50 -5.03 -3.27 -18.68
C ARG A 50 -4.96 -2.32 -17.49
N LEU A 51 -5.71 -1.22 -17.54
CA LEU A 51 -5.82 -0.25 -16.45
C LEU A 51 -6.49 -0.83 -15.20
N LEU A 52 -7.37 -1.82 -15.39
CA LEU A 52 -8.01 -2.55 -14.29
C LEU A 52 -6.99 -3.30 -13.44
N SER A 53 -6.01 -3.96 -14.06
CA SER A 53 -5.00 -4.76 -13.36
C SER A 53 -4.12 -3.92 -12.42
N TYR A 54 -3.74 -2.71 -12.85
CA TYR A 54 -3.02 -1.75 -12.00
C TYR A 54 -3.89 -1.27 -10.83
N LYS A 55 -5.17 -0.97 -11.09
CA LYS A 55 -6.13 -0.56 -10.05
C LYS A 55 -6.41 -1.65 -9.02
N ILE A 56 -6.47 -2.92 -9.45
CA ILE A 56 -6.61 -4.06 -8.53
C ILE A 56 -5.39 -4.13 -7.61
N SER A 57 -4.18 -4.10 -8.18
CA SER A 57 -2.95 -4.19 -7.40
C SER A 57 -2.85 -3.06 -6.36
N LEU A 58 -3.22 -1.85 -6.76
CA LEU A 58 -3.31 -0.68 -5.87
C LEU A 58 -4.34 -0.90 -4.76
N SER A 59 -5.56 -1.31 -5.11
CA SER A 59 -6.62 -1.57 -4.12
C SER A 59 -6.27 -2.70 -3.15
N VAL A 60 -5.47 -3.69 -3.58
CA VAL A 60 -4.96 -4.75 -2.71
C VAL A 60 -3.90 -4.20 -1.74
N ALA A 61 -2.97 -3.36 -2.21
CA ALA A 61 -2.00 -2.68 -1.33
C ALA A 61 -2.70 -1.80 -0.29
N ASP A 62 -3.67 -0.98 -0.70
CA ASP A 62 -4.46 -0.14 0.21
C ASP A 62 -5.22 -1.00 1.23
N GLY A 63 -5.80 -2.11 0.78
CA GLY A 63 -6.45 -3.08 1.67
C GLY A 63 -5.50 -3.65 2.71
N LEU A 64 -4.28 -4.05 2.34
CA LEU A 64 -3.28 -4.54 3.28
C LEU A 64 -2.88 -3.47 4.32
N ILE A 65 -2.73 -2.22 3.90
CA ILE A 65 -2.44 -1.11 4.83
C ILE A 65 -3.61 -0.91 5.81
N LEU A 66 -4.83 -0.84 5.29
CA LEU A 66 -6.02 -0.51 6.08
C LEU A 66 -6.45 -1.64 7.03
N PHE A 67 -6.37 -2.90 6.57
CA PHE A 67 -6.85 -4.05 7.34
C PHE A 67 -5.77 -4.71 8.19
N VAL A 68 -4.49 -4.53 7.89
CA VAL A 68 -3.41 -5.19 8.64
C VAL A 68 -2.54 -4.17 9.37
N TYR A 69 -1.99 -3.19 8.65
CA TYR A 69 -1.05 -2.23 9.24
C TYR A 69 -1.74 -1.27 10.22
N ALA A 70 -2.80 -0.58 9.80
CA ALA A 70 -3.52 0.40 10.61
C ALA A 70 -4.06 -0.18 11.94
N PRO A 71 -4.74 -1.35 11.98
CA PRO A 71 -5.17 -1.94 13.25
C PRO A 71 -4.00 -2.43 14.11
N THR A 72 -2.92 -2.92 13.52
CA THR A 72 -1.72 -3.30 14.29
C THR A 72 -1.12 -2.07 14.98
N GLN A 73 -1.03 -0.93 14.28
CA GLN A 73 -0.58 0.34 14.85
C GLN A 73 -1.54 0.84 15.94
N LEU A 74 -2.85 0.72 15.72
CA LEU A 74 -3.86 1.10 16.70
C LEU A 74 -3.78 0.26 17.99
N VAL A 75 -3.51 -1.05 17.86
CA VAL A 75 -3.30 -1.93 19.02
C VAL A 75 -1.99 -1.57 19.72
N TRP A 76 -0.92 -1.30 18.98
CA TRP A 76 0.37 -0.93 19.56
C TRP A 76 0.29 0.38 20.34
N ILE A 77 -0.36 1.41 19.78
CA ILE A 77 -0.54 2.69 20.47
C ILE A 77 -1.39 2.50 21.73
N THR A 78 -2.49 1.74 21.64
CA THR A 78 -3.40 1.49 22.78
C THR A 78 -2.74 0.68 23.90
N THR A 79 -1.91 -0.30 23.54
CA THR A 79 -1.29 -1.21 24.50
C THR A 79 0.00 -0.64 25.09
N PHE A 80 0.55 0.44 24.51
CA PHE A 80 1.86 1.07 24.80
C PHE A 80 3.09 0.15 24.64
N TRP A 81 2.89 -1.17 24.66
CA TRP A 81 3.92 -2.21 24.59
C TRP A 81 3.66 -3.17 23.41
N TRP A 82 4.72 -3.67 22.79
CA TRP A 82 4.60 -4.58 21.66
C TRP A 82 4.47 -6.05 22.12
N TYR A 83 3.24 -6.54 22.30
CA TYR A 83 2.99 -7.95 22.61
C TYR A 83 2.82 -8.86 21.38
N GLY A 84 2.89 -8.31 20.16
CA GLY A 84 2.72 -9.08 18.92
C GLY A 84 3.87 -10.04 18.60
N GLY A 85 4.94 -10.08 19.41
CA GLY A 85 6.11 -10.88 19.10
C GLY A 85 6.85 -10.41 17.84
N GLU A 86 7.99 -11.03 17.57
CA GLU A 86 8.95 -10.53 16.58
C GLU A 86 8.42 -10.64 15.14
N MET A 87 7.62 -11.68 14.89
CA MET A 87 7.01 -11.93 13.59
C MET A 87 6.03 -10.82 13.18
N LEU A 88 5.12 -10.38 14.06
CA LEU A 88 4.18 -9.29 13.71
C LEU A 88 4.89 -7.94 13.55
N CYS A 89 5.95 -7.67 14.33
CA CYS A 89 6.75 -6.45 14.21
C CYS A 89 7.38 -6.36 12.81
N ARG A 90 8.04 -7.44 12.38
CA ARG A 90 8.65 -7.52 11.04
C ARG A 90 7.59 -7.49 9.95
N LEU A 91 6.50 -8.24 10.11
CA LEU A 91 5.45 -8.36 9.09
C LEU A 91 4.72 -7.04 8.87
N SER A 92 4.37 -6.32 9.93
CA SER A 92 3.69 -5.02 9.82
C SER A 92 4.53 -3.98 9.07
N LYS A 93 5.83 -3.89 9.38
CA LYS A 93 6.76 -3.01 8.68
C LYS A 93 7.00 -3.46 7.24
N PHE A 94 7.13 -4.76 7.01
CA PHE A 94 7.25 -5.32 5.67
C PHE A 94 6.03 -5.00 4.82
N ILE A 95 4.81 -5.21 5.32
CA ILE A 95 3.56 -4.92 4.61
C ILE A 95 3.45 -3.44 4.26
N ALA A 96 3.74 -2.54 5.21
CA ALA A 96 3.70 -1.10 4.96
C ALA A 96 4.66 -0.67 3.85
N THR A 97 5.91 -1.14 3.92
CA THR A 97 6.94 -0.85 2.93
C THR A 97 6.63 -1.48 1.57
N PHE A 98 6.20 -2.73 1.55
CA PHE A 98 5.78 -3.43 0.34
C PHE A 98 4.61 -2.71 -0.35
N ALA A 99 3.58 -2.33 0.41
CA ALA A 99 2.43 -1.62 -0.14
C ALA A 99 2.81 -0.24 -0.71
N PHE A 100 3.70 0.49 -0.03
CA PHE A 100 4.23 1.76 -0.55
C PHE A 100 4.98 1.58 -1.88
N TYR A 101 5.91 0.61 -1.95
CA TYR A 101 6.63 0.32 -3.19
C TYR A 101 5.72 -0.17 -4.31
N LEU A 102 4.72 -1.00 -3.99
CA LEU A 102 3.74 -1.46 -4.97
C LEU A 102 2.96 -0.27 -5.53
N THR A 103 2.43 0.60 -4.67
CA THR A 103 1.71 1.82 -5.08
C THR A 103 2.57 2.72 -5.97
N ALA A 104 3.82 2.97 -5.60
CA ALA A 104 4.75 3.79 -6.38
C ALA A 104 5.02 3.19 -7.77
N ASN A 105 5.33 1.88 -7.83
CA ASN A 105 5.55 1.19 -9.10
C ASN A 105 4.29 1.21 -9.99
N MET A 106 3.10 1.02 -9.42
CA MET A 106 1.84 1.10 -10.16
C MET A 106 1.57 2.52 -10.69
N GLN A 107 1.87 3.56 -9.90
CA GLN A 107 1.73 4.95 -10.36
C GLN A 107 2.66 5.26 -11.53
N VAL A 108 3.91 4.80 -11.49
CA VAL A 108 4.87 4.96 -12.61
C VAL A 108 4.36 4.25 -13.86
N LEU A 109 3.87 3.02 -13.75
CA LEU A 109 3.29 2.28 -14.88
C LEU A 109 2.07 2.99 -15.48
N ILE A 110 1.19 3.53 -14.64
CA ILE A 110 0.01 4.30 -15.10
C ILE A 110 0.46 5.58 -15.82
N ALA A 111 1.46 6.28 -15.31
CA ALA A 111 2.00 7.48 -15.96
C ALA A 111 2.64 7.14 -17.31
N PHE A 112 3.42 6.06 -17.36
CA PHE A 112 4.07 5.60 -18.58
C PHE A 112 3.07 5.18 -19.66
N ASP A 113 2.03 4.42 -19.29
CA ASP A 113 0.93 4.03 -20.18
C ASP A 113 0.21 5.26 -20.78
N ARG A 114 -0.04 6.28 -19.95
CA ARG A 114 -0.61 7.56 -20.41
C ARG A 114 0.33 8.30 -21.37
N LEU A 115 1.63 8.30 -21.10
CA LEU A 115 2.62 8.95 -21.97
C LEU A 115 2.68 8.29 -23.35
N ILE A 116 2.71 6.96 -23.40
CA ILE A 116 2.67 6.20 -24.67
C ILE A 116 1.37 6.48 -25.41
N THR A 117 0.23 6.43 -24.70
CA THR A 117 -1.06 6.72 -25.31
C THR A 117 -1.09 8.13 -25.88
N MET A 118 -0.59 9.12 -25.15
CA MET A 118 -0.53 10.51 -25.59
C MET A 118 0.43 10.73 -26.76
N SER A 119 1.60 10.07 -26.78
CA SER A 119 2.53 10.14 -27.90
C SER A 119 1.98 9.46 -29.15
N HIS A 120 1.33 8.30 -28.99
CA HIS A 120 0.75 7.56 -30.09
C HIS A 120 -0.50 8.25 -30.67
N ILE A 121 -1.30 8.98 -29.86
CA ILE A 121 -2.41 9.79 -30.38
C ILE A 121 -1.95 10.78 -31.47
N THR A 122 -0.71 11.27 -31.42
CA THR A 122 -0.13 12.12 -32.48
C THR A 122 0.28 11.34 -33.73
N GLU A 123 0.56 10.03 -33.62
CA GLU A 123 0.95 9.12 -34.73
C GLU A 123 -0.22 8.29 -35.30
N VAL A 124 -1.43 8.33 -34.70
CA VAL A 124 -2.62 7.56 -35.11
C VAL A 124 -3.12 7.87 -36.53
N HIS A 125 -2.55 8.84 -37.25
CA HIS A 125 -2.79 8.95 -38.69
C HIS A 125 -2.01 7.92 -39.55
N ALA A 126 -1.05 7.16 -39.00
CA ALA A 126 -0.09 6.44 -39.85
C ALA A 126 0.14 4.94 -39.61
N LYS A 127 -0.03 4.32 -38.42
CA LYS A 127 0.23 2.87 -38.31
C LYS A 127 -0.36 2.19 -37.08
N GLY A 128 -0.70 0.91 -37.26
CA GLY A 128 -1.45 0.06 -36.33
C GLY A 128 -0.83 -0.09 -34.95
N SER A 129 -1.73 -0.25 -33.97
CA SER A 129 -1.49 -0.51 -32.55
C SER A 129 -0.30 -1.43 -32.30
N VAL A 130 0.82 -0.87 -31.83
CA VAL A 130 1.93 -1.64 -31.27
C VAL A 130 1.43 -2.29 -29.98
N ASP A 131 1.24 -3.60 -29.97
CA ASP A 131 0.87 -4.34 -28.77
C ASP A 131 2.08 -4.44 -27.82
N TYR A 132 2.26 -3.42 -26.97
CA TYR A 132 3.20 -3.50 -25.86
C TYR A 132 2.75 -4.57 -24.87
N ASN A 133 3.66 -5.49 -24.55
CA ASN A 133 3.38 -6.65 -23.71
C ASN A 133 3.29 -6.25 -22.23
N ASN A 134 2.18 -5.58 -21.86
CA ASN A 134 1.95 -4.94 -20.56
C ASN A 134 2.09 -5.90 -19.36
N ARG A 135 1.91 -7.21 -19.59
CA ARG A 135 2.06 -8.26 -18.58
C ARG A 135 3.50 -8.39 -18.08
N ILE A 136 4.49 -8.16 -18.94
CA ILE A 136 5.92 -8.25 -18.57
C ILE A 136 6.28 -7.10 -17.63
N PHE A 137 5.90 -5.86 -17.98
CA PHE A 137 6.11 -4.69 -17.12
C PHE A 137 5.41 -4.82 -15.77
N LEU A 138 4.20 -5.36 -15.75
CA LEU A 138 3.48 -5.64 -14.51
C LEU A 138 4.22 -6.68 -13.63
N CYS A 139 4.75 -7.74 -14.24
CA CYS A 139 5.55 -8.75 -13.54
C CYS A 139 6.82 -8.13 -12.95
N PHE A 140 7.57 -7.33 -13.73
CA PHE A 140 8.75 -6.63 -13.25
C PHE A 140 8.44 -5.68 -12.09
N ALA A 141 7.36 -4.90 -12.16
CA ALA A 141 6.95 -4.01 -11.08
C ALA A 141 6.63 -4.76 -9.78
N TRP A 142 5.96 -5.91 -9.86
CA TRP A 142 5.69 -6.75 -8.69
C TRP A 142 6.97 -7.36 -8.12
N VAL A 143 7.83 -7.93 -8.97
CA VAL A 143 9.10 -8.51 -8.53
C VAL A 143 9.99 -7.44 -7.90
N LEU A 144 10.10 -6.27 -8.52
CA LEU A 144 10.89 -5.15 -7.98
C LEU A 144 10.35 -4.68 -6.62
N ALA A 145 9.02 -4.58 -6.47
CA ALA A 145 8.40 -4.24 -5.19
C ALA A 145 8.72 -5.26 -4.10
N ILE A 146 8.71 -6.56 -4.42
CA ILE A 146 9.08 -7.63 -3.47
C ILE A 146 10.56 -7.54 -3.12
N VAL A 147 11.45 -7.44 -4.11
CA VAL A 147 12.90 -7.42 -3.89
C VAL A 147 13.31 -6.21 -3.05
N CYS A 148 12.74 -5.03 -3.33
CA CYS A 148 13.00 -3.82 -2.56
C CYS A 148 12.39 -3.84 -1.14
N SER A 149 11.34 -4.64 -0.88
CA SER A 149 10.74 -4.76 0.45
C SER A 149 11.38 -5.84 1.32
N LEU A 150 12.05 -6.85 0.73
CA LEU A 150 12.78 -7.91 1.46
C LEU A 150 13.81 -7.41 2.50
N PRO A 151 14.64 -6.37 2.26
CA PRO A 151 15.60 -5.90 3.28
C PRO A 151 14.92 -5.49 4.59
N GLN A 152 13.66 -5.04 4.53
CA GLN A 152 12.89 -4.62 5.71
C GLN A 152 12.66 -5.76 6.72
N LEU A 153 12.64 -7.02 6.26
CA LEU A 153 12.47 -8.18 7.14
C LEU A 153 13.71 -8.49 7.99
N PHE A 154 14.89 -8.05 7.55
CA PHE A 154 16.16 -8.33 8.23
C PHE A 154 16.57 -7.23 9.20
N ILE A 155 16.10 -6.00 8.98
CA ILE A 155 16.51 -4.82 9.75
C ILE A 155 15.71 -4.65 11.06
N PHE A 156 14.44 -5.04 11.07
CA PHE A 156 13.55 -4.84 12.22
C PHE A 156 13.59 -6.03 13.18
N LYS A 157 13.77 -5.74 14.47
CA LYS A 157 13.73 -6.73 15.55
C LYS A 157 13.00 -6.17 16.76
N ILE A 158 12.60 -7.06 17.67
CA ILE A 158 12.15 -6.63 18.99
C ILE A 158 13.37 -6.32 19.85
N VAL A 159 13.38 -5.12 20.42
CA VAL A 159 14.38 -4.68 21.40
C VAL A 159 13.64 -4.44 22.71
N HIS A 160 14.16 -4.97 23.81
CA HIS A 160 13.59 -4.74 25.14
C HIS A 160 14.18 -3.45 25.73
N HIS A 161 13.33 -2.44 25.92
CA HIS A 161 13.72 -1.21 26.59
C HIS A 161 13.09 -1.19 27.99
N ASN A 162 13.90 -1.09 29.05
CA ASN A 162 13.45 -1.12 30.46
C ASN A 162 12.55 -2.33 30.80
N GLY A 163 12.87 -3.51 30.25
CA GLY A 163 12.10 -4.75 30.49
C GLY A 163 10.87 -4.93 29.61
N HIS A 164 10.51 -3.93 28.78
CA HIS A 164 9.34 -4.00 27.92
C HIS A 164 9.70 -4.15 26.43
N PRO A 165 8.97 -4.98 25.66
CA PRO A 165 9.24 -5.20 24.25
C PRO A 165 8.81 -4.01 23.38
N GLN A 166 9.74 -3.49 22.58
CA GLN A 166 9.51 -2.45 21.57
C GLN A 166 9.98 -2.92 20.20
N CYS A 167 9.25 -2.55 19.14
CA CYS A 167 9.61 -2.90 17.76
C CYS A 167 10.51 -1.79 17.20
N SER A 168 11.83 -2.03 17.11
CA SER A 168 12.81 -1.04 16.66
C SER A 168 13.70 -1.59 15.55
N SER A 169 14.28 -0.69 14.75
CA SER A 169 15.42 -1.04 13.89
C SER A 169 16.60 -1.48 14.75
N ILE A 170 17.49 -2.29 14.16
CA ILE A 170 18.76 -2.70 14.78
C ILE A 170 19.79 -1.55 14.89
N TRP A 171 19.40 -0.33 14.51
CA TRP A 171 20.17 0.90 14.54
C TRP A 171 19.49 1.91 15.45
#